data_AF-A0A847TC30-F1
#
_entry.id   AF-A0A847TC30-F1
#
_cell.length_a   1.000
_cell.length_b   1.000
_cell.length_c   1.000
_cell.angle_alpha   90.00
_cell.angle_beta   90.00
_cell.angle_gamma   90.00
#
_symmetry.space_group_name_H-M   'P 1'
#
loop_
_entity.id
_entity.type
_entity.pdbx_description
1 polymer ?
#
loop_
_entity_poly.entity_id
_entity_poly.type
_entity_poly.pdbx_seq_one_letter_code
_entity_poly.pdbx_strand_id
1 'polypeptide(L)'
;MSVRRQEEKWATNYLRRLESFFGGQLDPASFRKIVNSYSIYIPMICDAFMGLRGKKTSAEEKERMLLYFICSTLFDDFCDKRELLPAQLEAIAAGDGQYQPTRMEERMFIHANLTLRDFVPDKSYYDEVVRAVIQAQIDSDKQFDPAINQEELTRITLGKGGYSVLLCHFYFDAPACAIEQACWYRLGGIIQLTNDLFDIHKDLEQGSVTLPNRMMSAYEFSDYFMEEVTAIEKAITMLPYDTSKRQDFLSGVMGICSFGSLALHRLRELQGQEERLPNLRQLPRKALVVDMEQATNIWYCIKFTYQKTKAWQLSVAAAN
;
A
#
# COMPACT_ATOMS: atom_id res chain seq x y z
N MET A 1 1.00 -17.66 19.33
CA MET A 1 0.13 -16.67 18.65
C MET A 1 0.94 -16.08 17.50
N SER A 2 0.45 -16.08 16.26
CA SER A 2 1.19 -15.51 15.12
C SER A 2 1.51 -14.03 15.35
N VAL A 3 2.61 -13.52 14.77
CA VAL A 3 3.04 -12.10 14.94
C VAL A 3 1.89 -11.15 14.62
N ARG A 4 1.20 -11.35 13.48
CA ARG A 4 0.01 -10.58 13.08
C ARG A 4 -1.05 -10.50 14.18
N ARG A 5 -1.40 -11.62 14.84
CA ARG A 5 -2.41 -11.63 15.91
C ARG A 5 -1.96 -10.88 17.16
N GLN A 6 -0.65 -10.83 17.42
CA GLN A 6 -0.09 -10.03 18.51
C GLN A 6 -0.20 -8.54 18.19
N GLU A 7 0.16 -8.14 16.97
CA GLU A 7 0.04 -6.76 16.48
C GLU A 7 -1.42 -6.29 16.44
N GLU A 8 -2.35 -7.14 15.98
CA GLU A 8 -3.79 -6.86 15.97
C GLU A 8 -4.33 -6.59 17.37
N LYS A 9 -3.98 -7.44 18.35
CA LYS A 9 -4.39 -7.26 19.76
C LYS A 9 -3.82 -5.97 20.34
N TRP A 10 -2.54 -5.68 20.08
CA TRP A 10 -1.89 -4.48 20.57
C TRP A 10 -2.55 -3.21 19.97
N ALA A 11 -2.74 -3.17 18.65
CA ALA A 11 -3.35 -2.04 17.96
C ALA A 11 -4.80 -1.81 18.41
N THR A 12 -5.57 -2.89 18.58
CA THR A 12 -6.94 -2.82 19.12
C THR A 12 -6.96 -2.14 20.49
N ASN A 13 -6.09 -2.57 21.41
CA ASN A 13 -6.03 -1.98 22.75
C ASN A 13 -5.57 -0.53 22.72
N TYR A 14 -4.60 -0.20 21.87
CA TYR A 14 -4.12 1.16 21.71
C TYR A 14 -5.22 2.08 21.17
N LEU A 15 -5.91 1.68 20.10
CA LEU A 15 -6.97 2.46 19.48
C LEU A 15 -8.16 2.66 20.43
N ARG A 16 -8.52 1.65 21.24
CA ARG A 16 -9.54 1.77 22.29
C ARG A 16 -9.15 2.77 23.39
N ARG A 17 -7.86 2.88 23.73
CA ARG A 17 -7.39 3.91 24.67
C ARG A 17 -7.51 5.30 24.07
N LEU A 18 -7.19 5.47 22.78
CA LEU A 18 -7.41 6.75 22.09
C LEU A 18 -8.89 7.12 22.02
N GLU A 19 -9.77 6.16 21.69
CA GLU A 19 -11.21 6.36 21.71
C GLU A 19 -11.70 6.86 23.09
N SER A 20 -11.24 6.20 24.16
CA SER A 20 -11.54 6.63 25.53
C SER A 20 -10.98 8.02 25.85
N PHE A 21 -9.79 8.36 25.37
CA PHE A 21 -9.15 9.66 25.62
C PHE A 21 -9.95 10.81 24.98
N PHE A 22 -10.47 10.61 23.77
CA PHE A 22 -11.27 11.61 23.06
C PHE A 22 -12.77 11.57 23.37
N GLY A 23 -13.22 10.64 24.23
CA GLY A 23 -14.62 10.54 24.63
C GLY A 23 -15.56 10.17 23.49
N GLY A 24 -15.13 9.30 22.56
CA GLY A 24 -15.91 8.91 21.38
C GLY A 24 -15.49 7.54 20.83
N GLN A 25 -16.14 7.12 19.74
CA GLN A 25 -15.80 5.89 19.02
C GLN A 25 -15.68 6.21 17.53
N LEU A 26 -14.75 5.53 16.86
CA LEU A 26 -14.66 5.54 15.41
C LEU A 26 -15.81 4.71 14.83
N ASP A 27 -16.17 5.03 13.58
CA ASP A 27 -16.96 4.09 12.78
C ASP A 27 -16.32 2.68 12.81
N PRO A 28 -17.11 1.60 13.03
CA PRO A 28 -16.57 0.26 13.14
C PRO A 28 -15.81 -0.22 11.90
N ALA A 29 -16.12 0.27 10.70
CA ALA A 29 -15.36 -0.07 9.49
C ALA A 29 -13.99 0.60 9.50
N SER A 30 -13.91 1.88 9.85
CA SER A 30 -12.65 2.62 9.99
C SER A 30 -11.76 2.00 11.07
N PHE A 31 -12.33 1.66 12.24
CA PHE A 31 -11.60 0.96 13.32
C PHE A 31 -10.98 -0.35 12.81
N ARG A 32 -11.76 -1.19 12.13
CA ARG A 32 -11.27 -2.47 11.59
C ARG A 32 -10.21 -2.26 10.51
N LYS A 33 -10.39 -1.27 9.63
CA LYS A 33 -9.44 -0.96 8.56
C LYS A 33 -8.08 -0.53 9.14
N ILE A 34 -8.06 0.36 10.14
CA ILE A 34 -6.84 0.78 10.84
C ILE A 34 -6.10 -0.44 11.44
N VAL A 35 -6.80 -1.25 12.23
CA VAL A 35 -6.20 -2.41 12.91
C VAL A 35 -5.70 -3.45 11.91
N ASN A 36 -6.48 -3.76 10.88
CA ASN A 36 -6.11 -4.74 9.87
C ASN A 36 -4.89 -4.29 9.08
N SER A 37 -4.92 -3.06 8.54
CA SER A 37 -3.81 -2.48 7.80
C SER A 37 -2.53 -2.50 8.63
N TYR A 38 -2.57 -1.98 9.87
CA TYR A 38 -1.43 -2.01 10.78
C TYR A 38 -0.89 -3.44 11.02
N SER A 39 -1.77 -4.39 11.36
CA SER A 39 -1.37 -5.75 11.74
C SER A 39 -0.70 -6.55 10.61
N ILE A 40 -1.00 -6.17 9.36
CA ILE A 40 -0.41 -6.75 8.16
C ILE A 40 0.88 -6.02 7.81
N TYR A 41 0.87 -4.69 7.84
CA TYR A 41 1.98 -3.86 7.38
C TYR A 41 3.26 -4.04 8.21
N ILE A 42 3.12 -4.13 9.53
CA ILE A 42 4.27 -4.27 10.43
C ILE A 42 5.13 -5.48 10.05
N PRO A 43 4.62 -6.72 10.06
CA PRO A 43 5.45 -7.88 9.74
C PRO A 43 5.79 -8.00 8.24
N MET A 44 4.94 -7.50 7.33
CA MET A 44 5.17 -7.70 5.89
C MET A 44 6.08 -6.65 5.27
N ILE A 45 6.05 -5.41 5.76
CA ILE A 45 6.72 -4.28 5.12
C ILE A 45 7.71 -3.64 6.09
N CYS A 46 7.26 -3.19 7.25
CA CYS A 46 8.12 -2.47 8.20
C CYS A 46 9.29 -3.35 8.66
N ASP A 47 9.02 -4.58 9.12
CA ASP A 47 10.06 -5.51 9.55
C ASP A 47 10.98 -5.94 8.39
N ALA A 48 10.48 -5.97 7.16
CA ALA A 48 11.31 -6.26 5.99
C ALA A 48 12.36 -5.15 5.76
N PHE A 49 11.93 -3.89 5.76
CA PHE A 49 12.85 -2.75 5.64
C PHE A 49 13.78 -2.63 6.85
N MET A 50 13.30 -2.84 8.07
CA MET A 50 14.15 -2.82 9.26
C MET A 50 15.16 -3.97 9.28
N GLY A 51 14.82 -5.11 8.66
CA GLY A 51 15.71 -6.24 8.44
C GLY A 51 16.96 -5.88 7.64
N LEU A 52 16.88 -4.93 6.68
CA LEU A 52 18.05 -4.41 5.96
C LEU A 52 19.09 -3.80 6.91
N ARG A 53 18.64 -3.29 8.06
CA ARG A 53 19.49 -2.71 9.11
C ARG A 53 19.83 -3.71 10.22
N GLY A 54 19.41 -4.97 10.10
CA GLY A 54 19.56 -6.00 11.12
C GLY A 54 18.72 -5.73 12.39
N LYS A 55 17.62 -4.98 12.26
CA LYS A 55 16.72 -4.61 13.35
C LYS A 55 15.29 -5.09 13.08
N LYS A 56 14.47 -5.07 14.12
CA LYS A 56 13.00 -5.17 14.01
C LYS A 56 12.39 -3.81 14.31
N THR A 57 11.14 -3.63 13.92
CA THR A 57 10.37 -2.43 14.27
C THR A 57 10.25 -2.30 15.80
N SER A 58 10.68 -1.16 16.36
CA SER A 58 10.61 -0.88 17.80
C SER A 58 9.18 -0.62 18.28
N ALA A 59 8.98 -0.48 19.60
CA ALA A 59 7.66 -0.17 20.16
C ALA A 59 7.20 1.24 19.76
N GLU A 60 8.13 2.18 19.73
CA GLU A 60 7.91 3.58 19.36
C GLU A 60 7.64 3.72 17.85
N GLU A 61 8.37 2.96 17.01
CA GLU A 61 8.12 2.90 15.57
C GLU A 61 6.74 2.27 15.27
N LYS A 62 6.36 1.23 16.01
CA LYS A 62 5.01 0.63 15.93
C LYS A 62 3.91 1.63 16.28
N GLU A 63 4.11 2.42 17.34
CA GLU A 63 3.16 3.48 17.69
C GLU A 63 2.99 4.49 16.57
N ARG A 64 4.08 5.01 16.02
CA ARG A 64 4.01 5.95 14.88
C ARG A 64 3.37 5.32 13.66
N MET A 65 3.67 4.05 13.35
CA MET A 65 3.01 3.35 12.25
C MET A 65 1.50 3.19 12.49
N LEU A 66 1.04 2.96 13.73
CA LEU A 66 -0.38 2.93 14.03
C LEU A 66 -1.03 4.31 13.84
N LEU A 67 -0.37 5.39 14.29
CA LEU A 67 -0.81 6.76 14.03
C LEU A 67 -0.89 7.04 12.51
N TYR A 68 0.07 6.54 11.73
CA TYR A 68 0.03 6.66 10.28
C TYR A 68 -1.20 5.96 9.70
N PHE A 69 -1.55 4.75 10.16
CA PHE A 69 -2.76 4.08 9.68
C PHE A 69 -4.05 4.75 10.13
N ILE A 70 -4.06 5.46 11.27
CA ILE A 70 -5.16 6.36 11.63
C ILE A 70 -5.27 7.48 10.58
N CYS A 71 -4.17 8.19 10.29
CA CYS A 71 -4.17 9.25 9.28
C CYS A 71 -4.62 8.75 7.90
N SER A 72 -3.98 7.71 7.39
CA SER A 72 -4.25 7.15 6.07
C SER A 72 -5.70 6.67 5.93
N THR A 73 -6.23 5.95 6.92
CA THR A 73 -7.61 5.44 6.85
C THR A 73 -8.63 6.55 6.93
N LEU A 74 -8.48 7.49 7.86
CA LEU A 74 -9.46 8.56 8.06
C LEU A 74 -9.42 9.56 6.90
N PHE A 75 -8.25 9.85 6.33
CA PHE A 75 -8.15 10.72 5.17
C PHE A 75 -8.83 10.11 3.93
N ASP A 76 -8.61 8.82 3.69
CA ASP A 76 -9.29 8.08 2.62
C ASP A 76 -10.82 8.08 2.83
N ASP A 77 -11.28 7.86 4.07
CA ASP A 77 -12.70 7.96 4.40
C ASP A 77 -13.28 9.38 4.17
N PHE A 78 -12.55 10.44 4.54
CA PHE A 78 -12.98 11.82 4.30
C PHE A 78 -13.21 12.10 2.81
N CYS A 79 -12.36 11.52 1.95
CA CYS A 79 -12.44 11.65 0.50
C CYS A 79 -13.57 10.78 -0.08
N ASP A 80 -13.52 9.47 0.19
CA ASP A 80 -14.43 8.48 -0.41
C ASP A 80 -15.89 8.71 -0.01
N LYS A 81 -16.13 9.11 1.24
CA LYS A 81 -17.46 9.42 1.75
C LYS A 81 -17.88 10.87 1.48
N ARG A 82 -17.02 11.66 0.82
CA ARG A 82 -17.21 13.09 0.51
C ARG A 82 -17.60 13.91 1.75
N GLU A 83 -16.98 13.58 2.87
CA GLU A 83 -17.28 14.23 4.15
C GLU A 83 -16.65 15.61 4.28
N LEU A 84 -15.52 15.82 3.59
CA LEU A 84 -14.80 17.09 3.55
C LEU A 84 -14.62 17.58 2.11
N LEU A 85 -14.76 18.89 1.91
CA LEU A 85 -14.43 19.55 0.64
C LEU A 85 -12.91 19.61 0.43
N PRO A 86 -12.40 19.79 -0.81
CA PRO A 86 -10.96 19.87 -1.08
C PRO A 86 -10.21 20.87 -0.20
N ALA A 87 -10.75 22.09 -0.02
CA ALA A 87 -10.13 23.09 0.86
C ALA A 87 -10.10 22.68 2.34
N GLN A 88 -11.08 21.87 2.79
CA GLN A 88 -11.10 21.32 4.14
C GLN A 88 -10.10 20.18 4.31
N LEU A 89 -9.91 19.34 3.28
CA LEU A 89 -8.89 18.29 3.24
C LEU A 89 -7.48 18.88 3.33
N GLU A 90 -7.21 19.96 2.59
CA GLU A 90 -5.94 20.68 2.69
C GLU A 90 -5.74 21.28 4.09
N ALA A 91 -6.76 21.96 4.63
CA ALA A 91 -6.68 22.60 5.94
C ALA A 91 -6.47 21.59 7.08
N ILE A 92 -7.18 20.47 7.09
CA ILE A 92 -7.01 19.45 8.15
C ILE A 92 -5.64 18.76 8.06
N ALA A 93 -5.12 18.55 6.84
CA ALA A 93 -3.82 17.92 6.63
C ALA A 93 -2.65 18.86 6.93
N ALA A 94 -2.80 20.18 6.71
CA ALA A 94 -1.78 21.17 7.02
C ALA A 94 -1.43 21.21 8.52
N GLY A 95 -2.41 20.96 9.40
CA GLY A 95 -2.19 20.92 10.84
C GLY A 95 -1.77 22.27 11.44
N ASP A 96 -2.10 23.39 10.79
CA ASP A 96 -1.73 24.74 11.22
C ASP A 96 -2.69 25.34 12.27
N GLY A 97 -3.68 24.57 12.72
CA GLY A 97 -4.70 24.96 13.70
C GLY A 97 -5.90 25.72 13.12
N GLN A 98 -5.95 25.97 11.81
CA GLN A 98 -7.10 26.64 11.19
C GLN A 98 -8.33 25.75 11.10
N TYR A 99 -8.14 24.44 10.93
CA TYR A 99 -9.24 23.48 10.87
C TYR A 99 -9.80 23.20 12.27
N GLN A 100 -11.11 23.40 12.45
CA GLN A 100 -11.81 23.15 13.71
C GLN A 100 -12.55 21.80 13.67
N PRO A 101 -12.06 20.77 14.38
CA PRO A 101 -12.65 19.44 14.29
C PRO A 101 -13.98 19.36 15.02
N THR A 102 -14.99 18.87 14.33
CA THR A 102 -16.33 18.65 14.90
C THR A 102 -16.57 17.18 15.25
N ARG A 103 -15.98 16.28 14.46
CA ARG A 103 -16.17 14.83 14.57
C ARG A 103 -15.01 14.13 15.28
N MET A 104 -15.27 12.92 15.76
CA MET A 104 -14.28 12.10 16.45
C MET A 104 -13.09 11.76 15.54
N GLU A 105 -13.41 11.39 14.30
CA GLU A 105 -12.47 11.07 13.24
C GLU A 105 -11.53 12.24 12.96
N GLU A 106 -12.06 13.46 12.86
CA GLU A 106 -11.27 14.67 12.64
C GLU A 106 -10.32 14.95 13.80
N ARG A 107 -10.77 14.79 15.05
CA ARG A 107 -9.91 14.94 16.24
C ARG A 107 -8.80 13.89 16.28
N MET A 108 -9.12 12.64 15.97
CA MET A 108 -8.13 11.56 15.94
C MET A 108 -7.13 11.73 14.80
N PHE A 109 -7.59 12.15 13.62
CA PHE A 109 -6.73 12.46 12.49
C PHE A 109 -5.75 13.60 12.84
N ILE A 110 -6.25 14.72 13.39
CA ILE A 110 -5.39 15.85 13.78
C ILE A 110 -4.37 15.44 14.84
N HIS A 111 -4.79 14.69 15.86
CA HIS A 111 -3.87 14.20 16.89
C HIS A 111 -2.76 13.33 16.30
N ALA A 112 -3.11 12.35 15.47
CA ALA A 112 -2.15 11.48 14.82
C ALA A 112 -1.22 12.28 13.87
N ASN A 113 -1.80 13.16 13.03
CA ASN A 113 -1.06 14.00 12.09
C ASN A 113 -0.04 14.89 12.80
N LEU A 114 -0.45 15.62 13.84
CA LEU A 114 0.45 16.50 14.58
C LEU A 114 1.55 15.72 15.31
N THR A 115 1.21 14.59 15.94
CA THR A 115 2.18 13.75 16.64
C THR A 115 3.23 13.19 15.69
N LEU A 116 2.80 12.71 14.51
CA LEU A 116 3.71 12.24 13.46
C LEU A 116 4.56 13.39 12.92
N ARG A 117 3.92 14.51 12.58
CA ARG A 117 4.59 15.69 12.08
C ARG A 117 5.69 16.10 13.04
N ASP A 118 5.43 16.20 14.34
CA ASP A 118 6.40 16.60 15.37
C ASP A 118 7.64 15.71 15.42
N PHE A 119 7.47 14.39 15.25
CA PHE A 119 8.58 13.44 15.21
C PHE A 119 9.53 13.64 14.03
N VAL A 120 9.00 14.00 12.86
CA VAL A 120 9.78 13.99 11.61
C VAL A 120 10.88 15.06 11.62
N PRO A 121 12.16 14.71 11.38
CA PRO A 121 13.24 15.69 11.39
C PRO A 121 13.26 16.54 10.11
N ASP A 122 13.11 15.92 8.94
CA ASP A 122 13.07 16.61 7.64
C ASP A 122 11.64 17.01 7.27
N LYS A 123 11.18 18.13 7.85
CA LYS A 123 9.83 18.65 7.61
C LYS A 123 9.61 19.01 6.13
N SER A 124 10.65 19.49 5.44
CA SER A 124 10.50 19.97 4.06
C SER A 124 10.19 18.82 3.10
N TYR A 125 10.98 17.75 3.17
CA TYR A 125 10.75 16.57 2.32
C TYR A 125 9.47 15.83 2.74
N TYR A 126 9.18 15.77 4.04
CA TYR A 126 7.92 15.23 4.54
C TYR A 126 6.71 15.97 4.00
N ASP A 127 6.72 17.31 4.05
CA ASP A 127 5.63 18.14 3.54
C ASP A 127 5.45 17.99 2.02
N GLU A 128 6.53 17.75 1.28
CA GLU A 128 6.46 17.43 -0.15
C GLU A 128 5.75 16.09 -0.39
N VAL A 129 6.15 15.03 0.32
CA VAL A 129 5.55 13.70 0.17
C VAL A 129 4.09 13.69 0.64
N VAL A 130 3.76 14.36 1.75
CA VAL A 130 2.38 14.51 2.22
C VAL A 130 1.51 15.21 1.18
N ARG A 131 1.99 16.33 0.60
CA ARG A 131 1.27 17.01 -0.49
C ARG A 131 1.07 16.10 -1.69
N ALA A 132 2.05 15.26 -2.03
CA ALA A 132 1.91 14.31 -3.12
C ALA A 132 0.86 13.21 -2.84
N VAL A 133 0.76 12.71 -1.61
CA VAL A 133 -0.32 11.79 -1.19
C VAL A 133 -1.68 12.47 -1.32
N ILE A 134 -1.84 13.69 -0.79
CA ILE A 134 -3.08 14.45 -0.84
C ILE A 134 -3.50 14.70 -2.30
N GLN A 135 -2.56 15.14 -3.13
CA GLN A 135 -2.83 15.40 -4.54
C GLN A 135 -3.23 14.12 -5.28
N ALA A 136 -2.57 12.98 -5.02
CA ALA A 136 -2.95 11.70 -5.62
C ALA A 136 -4.35 11.25 -5.19
N GLN A 137 -4.74 11.50 -3.93
CA GLN A 137 -6.10 11.21 -3.47
C GLN A 137 -7.13 12.12 -4.12
N ILE A 138 -6.87 13.44 -4.22
CA ILE A 138 -7.77 14.38 -4.92
C ILE A 138 -7.89 14.01 -6.40
N ASP A 139 -6.77 13.67 -7.05
CA ASP A 139 -6.77 13.27 -8.45
C ASP A 139 -7.51 11.95 -8.69
N SER A 140 -7.68 11.09 -7.68
CA SER A 140 -8.41 9.83 -7.82
C SER A 140 -9.89 10.03 -8.21
N ASP A 141 -10.48 11.21 -7.95
CA ASP A 141 -11.81 11.55 -8.48
C ASP A 141 -11.87 11.50 -10.02
N LYS A 142 -10.75 11.75 -10.70
CA LYS A 142 -10.66 11.65 -12.17
C LYS A 142 -10.85 10.21 -12.66
N GLN A 143 -10.67 9.21 -11.81
CA GLN A 143 -10.91 7.81 -12.15
C GLN A 143 -12.40 7.49 -12.33
N PHE A 144 -13.32 8.41 -12.00
CA PHE A 144 -14.73 8.27 -12.35
C PHE A 144 -15.06 8.82 -13.74
N ASP A 145 -14.09 9.40 -14.46
CA ASP A 145 -14.24 9.79 -15.86
C ASP A 145 -13.77 8.67 -16.80
N PRO A 146 -14.67 8.02 -17.57
CA PRO A 146 -14.31 7.01 -18.57
C PRO A 146 -13.33 7.50 -19.64
N ALA A 147 -13.22 8.81 -19.85
CA ALA A 147 -12.33 9.42 -20.83
C ALA A 147 -10.91 9.69 -20.30
N ILE A 148 -10.61 9.36 -19.03
CA ILE A 148 -9.27 9.51 -18.47
C ILE A 148 -8.22 8.84 -19.37
N ASN A 149 -7.13 9.54 -19.68
CA ASN A 149 -6.09 8.99 -20.52
C ASN A 149 -5.19 8.00 -19.73
N GLN A 150 -4.45 7.16 -20.45
CA GLN A 150 -3.64 6.10 -19.85
C GLN A 150 -2.48 6.61 -18.98
N GLU A 151 -1.88 7.74 -19.35
CA GLU A 151 -0.76 8.34 -18.63
C GLU A 151 -1.21 8.87 -17.26
N GLU A 152 -2.30 9.61 -17.23
CA GLU A 152 -2.89 10.16 -16.01
C GLU A 152 -3.39 9.05 -15.08
N LEU A 153 -4.06 8.03 -15.64
CA LEU A 153 -4.50 6.87 -14.87
C LEU A 153 -3.32 6.11 -14.23
N THR A 154 -2.24 5.93 -14.99
CA THR A 154 -1.00 5.32 -14.47
C THR A 154 -0.39 6.18 -13.37
N ARG A 155 -0.27 7.50 -13.57
CA ARG A 155 0.28 8.43 -12.59
C ARG A 155 -0.50 8.40 -11.27
N ILE A 156 -1.82 8.42 -11.33
CA ILE A 156 -2.69 8.36 -10.14
C ILE A 156 -2.51 7.03 -9.43
N THR A 157 -2.61 5.91 -10.16
CA THR A 157 -2.52 4.56 -9.59
C THR A 157 -1.18 4.35 -8.89
N LEU A 158 -0.06 4.63 -9.56
CA LEU A 158 1.26 4.43 -8.98
C LEU A 158 1.57 5.47 -7.90
N GLY A 159 1.10 6.72 -8.06
CA GLY A 159 1.33 7.80 -7.11
C GLY A 159 0.63 7.57 -5.77
N LYS A 160 -0.65 7.16 -5.77
CA LYS A 160 -1.43 6.92 -4.55
C LYS A 160 -0.74 5.90 -3.65
N GLY A 161 -0.39 4.74 -4.20
CA GLY A 161 0.39 3.73 -3.48
C GLY A 161 1.79 4.20 -3.16
N GLY A 162 2.52 4.71 -4.16
CA GLY A 162 3.93 5.03 -4.05
C GLY A 162 4.24 6.06 -2.97
N TYR A 163 3.53 7.19 -2.96
CA TYR A 163 3.75 8.22 -1.94
C TYR A 163 3.27 7.78 -0.55
N SER A 164 2.17 7.02 -0.46
CA SER A 164 1.67 6.50 0.82
C SER A 164 2.70 5.57 1.48
N VAL A 165 3.29 4.67 0.71
CA VAL A 165 4.28 3.73 1.23
C VAL A 165 5.63 4.40 1.48
N LEU A 166 6.01 5.37 0.64
CA LEU A 166 7.16 6.25 0.90
C LEU A 166 7.01 6.97 2.24
N LEU A 167 5.83 7.51 2.55
CA LEU A 167 5.60 8.28 3.78
C LEU A 167 5.96 7.48 5.04
N CYS A 168 5.79 6.15 5.03
CA CYS A 168 6.16 5.28 6.13
C CYS A 168 7.62 5.46 6.60
N HIS A 169 8.56 5.72 5.68
CA HIS A 169 9.99 5.77 6.05
C HIS A 169 10.31 6.92 7.02
N PHE A 170 9.49 7.97 7.06
CA PHE A 170 9.68 9.11 7.97
C PHE A 170 9.39 8.76 9.43
N TYR A 171 8.72 7.63 9.68
CA TYR A 171 8.27 7.22 11.01
C TYR A 171 9.23 6.24 11.70
N PHE A 172 10.38 5.99 11.10
CA PHE A 172 11.46 5.18 11.65
C PHE A 172 12.59 6.05 12.18
N ASP A 173 13.29 5.57 13.22
CA ASP A 173 14.36 6.36 13.86
C ASP A 173 15.57 6.54 12.94
N ALA A 174 15.79 5.59 12.02
CA ALA A 174 16.89 5.61 11.07
C ALA A 174 16.39 6.11 9.70
N PRO A 175 16.96 7.20 9.15
CA PRO A 175 16.55 7.70 7.85
C PRO A 175 16.89 6.69 6.74
N ALA A 176 15.99 6.57 5.77
CA ALA A 176 16.22 5.82 4.54
C ALA A 176 17.12 6.63 3.60
N CYS A 177 18.12 5.98 2.99
CA CYS A 177 18.90 6.60 1.91
C CYS A 177 18.06 6.69 0.62
N ALA A 178 18.49 7.49 -0.36
CA ALA A 178 17.72 7.72 -1.60
C ALA A 178 17.34 6.43 -2.35
N ILE A 179 18.21 5.41 -2.35
CA ILE A 179 17.92 4.11 -3.00
C ILE A 179 16.84 3.34 -2.23
N GLU A 180 16.88 3.39 -0.89
CA GLU A 180 15.86 2.78 -0.06
C GLU A 180 14.51 3.52 -0.17
N GLN A 181 14.52 4.85 -0.22
CA GLN A 181 13.33 5.67 -0.51
C GLN A 181 12.70 5.28 -1.86
N ALA A 182 13.51 5.08 -2.90
CA ALA A 182 13.02 4.59 -4.18
C ALA A 182 12.40 3.18 -4.09
N CYS A 183 12.91 2.30 -3.22
CA CYS A 183 12.30 1.00 -2.95
C CYS A 183 10.94 1.14 -2.25
N TRP A 184 10.83 2.03 -1.26
CA TRP A 184 9.55 2.33 -0.61
C TRP A 184 8.50 2.80 -1.63
N TYR A 185 8.85 3.79 -2.46
CA TYR A 185 7.94 4.31 -3.48
C TYR A 185 7.50 3.24 -4.49
N ARG A 186 8.46 2.47 -5.04
CA ARG A 186 8.15 1.42 -6.02
C ARG A 186 7.29 0.31 -5.44
N LEU A 187 7.60 -0.13 -4.22
CA LEU A 187 6.79 -1.15 -3.54
C LEU A 187 5.36 -0.65 -3.33
N GLY A 188 5.17 0.63 -3.00
CA GLY A 188 3.86 1.24 -2.89
C GLY A 188 3.06 1.21 -4.19
N GLY A 189 3.69 1.52 -5.33
CA GLY A 189 3.03 1.40 -6.64
C GLY A 189 2.58 -0.04 -6.94
N ILE A 190 3.43 -1.03 -6.66
CA ILE A 190 3.09 -2.45 -6.82
C ILE A 190 1.95 -2.87 -5.88
N ILE A 191 1.95 -2.39 -4.64
CA ILE A 191 0.86 -2.64 -3.68
C ILE A 191 -0.46 -2.06 -4.20
N GLN A 192 -0.46 -0.85 -4.74
CA GLN A 192 -1.69 -0.26 -5.29
C GLN A 192 -2.18 -1.00 -6.54
N LEU A 193 -1.28 -1.37 -7.47
CA LEU A 193 -1.64 -2.22 -8.61
C LEU A 193 -2.24 -3.56 -8.16
N THR A 194 -1.65 -4.15 -7.12
CA THR A 194 -2.16 -5.39 -6.52
C THR A 194 -3.53 -5.15 -5.90
N ASN A 195 -3.74 -4.05 -5.17
CA ASN A 195 -5.04 -3.72 -4.61
C ASN A 195 -6.12 -3.63 -5.70
N ASP A 196 -5.86 -2.86 -6.76
CA ASP A 196 -6.81 -2.69 -7.87
C ASP A 196 -7.10 -4.02 -8.59
N LEU A 197 -6.11 -4.93 -8.67
CA LEU A 197 -6.32 -6.27 -9.23
C LEU A 197 -7.28 -7.13 -8.39
N PHE A 198 -7.25 -6.98 -7.07
CA PHE A 198 -8.17 -7.67 -6.16
C PHE A 198 -9.55 -6.99 -6.08
N ASP A 199 -9.59 -5.67 -6.32
CA ASP A 199 -10.79 -4.85 -6.22
C ASP A 199 -11.54 -4.67 -7.55
N ILE A 200 -11.13 -5.32 -8.66
CA ILE A 200 -11.78 -5.24 -9.98
C ILE A 200 -13.31 -5.24 -9.90
N HIS A 201 -13.90 -6.22 -9.20
CA HIS A 201 -15.36 -6.29 -9.06
C HIS A 201 -15.95 -5.05 -8.37
N LYS A 202 -15.36 -4.65 -7.25
CA LYS A 202 -15.80 -3.50 -6.45
C LYS A 202 -15.66 -2.20 -7.24
N ASP A 203 -14.54 -2.00 -7.92
CA ASP A 203 -14.28 -0.80 -8.71
C ASP A 203 -15.26 -0.70 -9.90
N LEU A 204 -15.56 -1.83 -10.56
CA LEU A 204 -16.55 -1.88 -11.63
C LEU A 204 -17.97 -1.54 -11.13
N GLU A 205 -18.37 -2.04 -9.95
CA GLU A 205 -19.65 -1.73 -9.31
C GLU A 205 -19.76 -0.24 -8.95
N GLN A 206 -18.66 0.37 -8.52
CA GLN A 206 -18.60 1.79 -8.18
C GLN A 206 -18.49 2.70 -9.40
N GLY A 207 -18.24 2.13 -10.59
CA GLY A 207 -18.04 2.91 -11.82
C GLY A 207 -16.63 3.53 -11.93
N SER A 208 -15.69 3.11 -11.08
CA SER A 208 -14.31 3.58 -11.12
C SER A 208 -13.51 2.90 -12.25
N VAL A 209 -12.64 3.69 -12.87
CA VAL A 209 -11.75 3.32 -13.96
C VAL A 209 -10.35 3.14 -13.38
N THR A 210 -9.92 1.88 -13.25
CA THR A 210 -8.57 1.51 -12.80
C THR A 210 -7.77 0.91 -13.95
N LEU A 211 -6.45 0.82 -13.76
CA LEU A 211 -5.58 0.15 -14.73
C LEU A 211 -6.05 -1.30 -15.00
N PRO A 212 -6.37 -2.12 -13.97
CA PRO A 212 -6.91 -3.45 -14.20
C PRO A 212 -8.27 -3.47 -14.91
N ASN A 213 -9.18 -2.55 -14.60
CA ASN A 213 -10.51 -2.53 -15.21
C ASN A 213 -10.49 -2.20 -16.72
N ARG A 214 -9.45 -1.51 -17.18
CA ARG A 214 -9.26 -1.14 -18.58
C ARG A 214 -8.44 -2.15 -19.38
N MET A 215 -7.85 -3.15 -18.72
CA MET A 215 -6.98 -4.08 -19.42
C MET A 215 -7.79 -4.87 -20.46
N MET A 216 -7.24 -5.00 -21.67
CA MET A 216 -7.82 -5.82 -22.73
C MET A 216 -7.20 -7.21 -22.78
N SER A 217 -5.95 -7.34 -22.31
CA SER A 217 -5.18 -8.57 -22.29
C SER A 217 -4.53 -8.75 -20.92
N ALA A 218 -4.87 -9.83 -20.22
CA ALA A 218 -4.23 -10.23 -18.98
C ALA A 218 -2.76 -10.62 -19.19
N TYR A 219 -2.39 -11.05 -20.39
CA TYR A 219 -1.01 -11.38 -20.74
C TYR A 219 -0.15 -10.11 -20.84
N GLU A 220 -0.60 -9.10 -21.60
CA GLU A 220 0.11 -7.81 -21.71
C GLU A 220 0.21 -7.11 -20.35
N PHE A 221 -0.86 -7.14 -19.56
CA PHE A 221 -0.82 -6.58 -18.21
C PHE A 221 0.10 -7.37 -17.27
N SER A 222 0.22 -8.69 -17.46
CA SER A 222 1.20 -9.51 -16.74
C SER A 222 2.62 -9.09 -17.07
N ASP A 223 2.92 -8.82 -18.34
CA ASP A 223 4.25 -8.37 -18.75
C ASP A 223 4.57 -7.00 -18.14
N TYR A 224 3.62 -6.05 -18.19
CA TYR A 224 3.74 -4.76 -17.52
C TYR A 224 3.99 -4.89 -16.00
N PHE A 225 3.21 -5.72 -15.31
CA PHE A 225 3.41 -5.96 -13.88
C PHE A 225 4.79 -6.57 -13.59
N MET A 226 5.24 -7.50 -14.43
CA MET A 226 6.55 -8.13 -14.27
C MET A 226 7.71 -7.17 -14.55
N GLU A 227 7.53 -6.17 -15.40
CA GLU A 227 8.50 -5.08 -15.58
C GLU A 227 8.68 -4.27 -14.29
N GLU A 228 7.58 -3.93 -13.59
CA GLU A 228 7.64 -3.27 -12.28
C GLU A 228 8.32 -4.16 -11.22
N VAL A 229 8.03 -5.47 -11.22
CA VAL A 229 8.72 -6.44 -10.34
C VAL A 229 10.23 -6.47 -10.63
N THR A 230 10.63 -6.48 -11.90
CA THR A 230 12.06 -6.45 -12.25
C THR A 230 12.71 -5.10 -11.96
N ALA A 231 11.97 -3.99 -12.03
CA ALA A 231 12.48 -2.68 -11.64
C ALA A 231 12.80 -2.62 -10.14
N ILE A 232 11.93 -3.18 -9.27
CA ILE A 232 12.23 -3.25 -7.84
C ILE A 232 13.34 -4.26 -7.51
N GLU A 233 13.42 -5.41 -8.20
CA GLU A 233 14.54 -6.35 -8.09
C GLU A 233 15.89 -5.65 -8.34
N LYS A 234 15.97 -4.84 -9.40
CA LYS A 234 17.17 -4.03 -9.72
C LYS A 234 17.47 -2.99 -8.64
N ALA A 235 16.45 -2.29 -8.15
CA ALA A 235 16.62 -1.30 -7.07
C ALA A 235 17.17 -1.95 -5.79
N ILE A 236 16.69 -3.15 -5.44
CA ILE A 236 17.18 -3.92 -4.29
C ILE A 236 18.64 -4.32 -4.46
N THR A 237 19.07 -4.70 -5.67
CA THR A 237 20.49 -4.97 -5.95
C THR A 237 21.38 -3.75 -5.71
N MET A 238 20.88 -2.53 -5.91
CA MET A 238 21.65 -1.30 -5.69
C MET A 238 21.70 -0.85 -4.21
N LEU A 239 20.96 -1.51 -3.31
CA LEU A 239 20.97 -1.12 -1.91
C LEU A 239 22.35 -1.31 -1.26
N PRO A 240 22.79 -0.38 -0.38
CA PRO A 240 24.11 -0.42 0.24
C PRO A 240 24.14 -1.34 1.48
N TYR A 241 23.60 -2.55 1.34
CA TYR A 241 23.53 -3.54 2.41
C TYR A 241 24.14 -4.88 1.98
N ASP A 242 24.52 -5.71 2.95
CA ASP A 242 25.06 -7.04 2.71
C ASP A 242 24.13 -7.87 1.82
N THR A 243 24.70 -8.73 0.98
CA THR A 243 23.93 -9.58 0.05
C THR A 243 22.89 -10.44 0.75
N SER A 244 23.20 -10.97 1.94
CA SER A 244 22.24 -11.74 2.74
C SER A 244 21.03 -10.90 3.16
N LYS A 245 21.25 -9.68 3.63
CA LYS A 245 20.16 -8.76 4.03
C LYS A 245 19.30 -8.34 2.85
N ARG A 246 19.93 -8.04 1.70
CA ARG A 246 19.21 -7.75 0.44
C ARG A 246 18.36 -8.94 0.00
N GLN A 247 18.86 -10.16 0.15
CA GLN A 247 18.14 -11.38 -0.21
C GLN A 247 16.94 -11.65 0.70
N ASP A 248 17.08 -11.43 2.01
CA ASP A 248 15.97 -11.56 2.96
C ASP A 248 14.88 -10.51 2.67
N PHE A 249 15.29 -9.27 2.43
CA PHE A 249 14.39 -8.20 2.01
C PHE A 249 13.67 -8.52 0.70
N LEU A 250 14.42 -8.97 -0.32
CA LEU A 250 13.86 -9.40 -1.60
C LEU A 250 12.81 -10.49 -1.43
N SER A 251 13.06 -11.47 -0.56
CA SER A 251 12.11 -12.56 -0.33
C SER A 251 10.79 -12.05 0.25
N GLY A 252 10.84 -11.06 1.16
CA GLY A 252 9.65 -10.37 1.66
C GLY A 252 8.91 -9.61 0.54
N VAL A 253 9.64 -8.84 -0.27
CA VAL A 253 9.09 -8.08 -1.40
C VAL A 253 8.46 -9.01 -2.45
N MET A 254 9.12 -10.12 -2.80
CA MET A 254 8.58 -11.12 -3.72
C MET A 254 7.37 -11.86 -3.13
N GLY A 255 7.26 -11.94 -1.81
CA GLY A 255 6.03 -12.35 -1.13
C GLY A 255 4.85 -11.43 -1.45
N ILE A 256 5.06 -10.12 -1.39
CA ILE A 256 4.06 -9.10 -1.73
C ILE A 256 3.72 -9.15 -3.22
N CYS A 257 4.73 -9.14 -4.10
CA CYS A 257 4.54 -9.19 -5.56
C CYS A 257 3.80 -10.45 -6.02
N SER A 258 3.90 -11.54 -5.26
CA SER A 258 3.22 -12.80 -5.60
C SER A 258 1.69 -12.67 -5.61
N PHE A 259 1.12 -11.72 -4.85
CA PHE A 259 -0.33 -11.50 -4.83
C PHE A 259 -0.82 -10.91 -6.16
N GLY A 260 -0.16 -9.87 -6.67
CA GLY A 260 -0.48 -9.30 -7.98
C GLY A 260 -0.29 -10.33 -9.11
N SER A 261 0.81 -11.10 -9.07
CA SER A 261 1.05 -12.19 -10.02
C SER A 261 -0.03 -13.27 -9.96
N LEU A 262 -0.53 -13.61 -8.78
CA LEU A 262 -1.62 -14.58 -8.61
C LEU A 262 -2.92 -14.06 -9.22
N ALA A 263 -3.29 -12.80 -8.94
CA ALA A 263 -4.50 -12.21 -9.51
C ALA A 263 -4.44 -12.20 -11.05
N LEU A 264 -3.29 -11.84 -11.61
CA LEU A 264 -3.06 -11.87 -13.06
C LEU A 264 -3.06 -13.29 -13.62
N HIS A 265 -2.55 -14.27 -12.89
CA HIS A 265 -2.66 -15.68 -13.27
C HIS A 265 -4.12 -16.11 -13.41
N ARG A 266 -5.01 -15.70 -12.48
CA ARG A 266 -6.45 -15.97 -12.57
C ARG A 266 -7.11 -15.26 -13.75
N LEU A 267 -6.73 -14.01 -14.03
CA LEU A 267 -7.22 -13.29 -15.21
C LEU A 267 -6.77 -13.95 -16.52
N ARG A 268 -5.54 -14.50 -16.57
CA ARG A 268 -5.07 -15.29 -17.72
C ARG A 268 -5.84 -16.59 -17.90
N GLU A 269 -6.20 -17.27 -16.81
CA GLU A 269 -7.10 -18.43 -16.89
C GLU A 269 -8.48 -18.05 -17.45
N LEU A 270 -9.01 -16.87 -17.10
CA LEU A 270 -10.26 -16.35 -17.67
C LEU A 270 -10.14 -15.98 -19.15
N GLN A 271 -9.02 -15.40 -19.56
CA GLN A 271 -8.75 -15.10 -20.98
C GLN A 271 -8.54 -16.38 -21.80
N GLY A 272 -7.89 -17.40 -21.22
CA GLY A 272 -7.63 -18.66 -21.89
C GLY A 272 -6.74 -18.48 -23.13
N GLN A 273 -7.22 -18.95 -24.28
CA GLN A 273 -6.53 -18.82 -25.56
C GLN A 273 -7.03 -17.64 -26.40
N GLU A 274 -8.01 -16.89 -25.90
CA GLU A 274 -8.58 -15.75 -26.61
C GLU A 274 -7.59 -14.58 -26.65
N GLU A 275 -7.66 -13.78 -27.72
CA GLU A 275 -6.80 -12.60 -27.88
C GLU A 275 -7.08 -11.55 -26.79
N ARG A 276 -8.32 -11.48 -26.31
CA ARG A 276 -8.79 -10.46 -25.36
C ARG A 276 -9.56 -11.09 -24.22
N LEU A 277 -9.51 -10.42 -23.07
CA LEU A 277 -10.37 -10.73 -21.94
C LEU A 277 -11.85 -10.57 -22.32
N PRO A 278 -12.74 -11.40 -21.73
CA PRO A 278 -14.17 -11.13 -21.78
C PRO A 278 -14.48 -9.79 -21.10
N ASN A 279 -15.65 -9.22 -21.40
CA ASN A 279 -16.11 -8.02 -20.72
C ASN A 279 -16.27 -8.28 -19.21
N LEU A 280 -15.35 -7.74 -18.41
CA LEU A 280 -15.30 -7.98 -16.96
C LEU A 280 -16.60 -7.56 -16.25
N ARG A 281 -17.33 -6.54 -16.75
CA ARG A 281 -18.62 -6.10 -16.19
C ARG A 281 -19.73 -7.14 -16.31
N GLN A 282 -19.59 -8.09 -17.23
CA GLN A 282 -20.57 -9.16 -17.46
C GLN A 282 -20.24 -10.43 -16.66
N LEU A 283 -19.08 -10.49 -16.01
CA LEU A 283 -18.65 -11.64 -15.23
C LEU A 283 -19.26 -11.61 -13.82
N PRO A 284 -19.60 -12.78 -13.24
CA PRO A 284 -20.07 -12.85 -11.87
C PRO A 284 -18.93 -12.56 -10.89
N ARG A 285 -19.24 -12.00 -9.71
CA ARG A 285 -18.28 -11.74 -8.62
C ARG A 285 -17.26 -12.85 -8.38
N LYS A 286 -17.74 -14.10 -8.32
CA LYS A 286 -16.91 -15.28 -8.06
C LYS A 286 -15.80 -15.52 -9.09
N ALA A 287 -15.93 -14.96 -10.30
CA ALA A 287 -14.91 -15.05 -11.34
C ALA A 287 -13.82 -13.98 -11.17
N LEU A 288 -14.16 -12.85 -10.54
CA LEU A 288 -13.26 -11.70 -10.40
C LEU A 288 -12.57 -11.61 -9.03
N VAL A 289 -13.13 -12.26 -8.01
CA VAL A 289 -12.58 -12.25 -6.65
C VAL A 289 -11.56 -13.38 -6.47
N VAL A 290 -10.36 -13.03 -6.01
CA VAL A 290 -9.29 -13.98 -5.68
C VAL A 290 -9.35 -14.34 -4.20
N ASP A 291 -9.59 -15.62 -3.91
CA ASP A 291 -9.66 -16.13 -2.54
C ASP A 291 -8.27 -16.57 -2.04
N MET A 292 -7.67 -15.75 -1.17
CA MET A 292 -6.32 -15.99 -0.64
C MET A 292 -6.24 -17.11 0.40
N GLU A 293 -7.37 -17.66 0.86
CA GLU A 293 -7.39 -18.78 1.81
C GLU A 293 -7.27 -20.13 1.11
N GLN A 294 -7.40 -20.18 -0.22
CA GLN A 294 -7.24 -21.41 -0.99
C GLN A 294 -5.78 -21.89 -0.97
N ALA A 295 -5.58 -23.14 -0.58
CA ALA A 295 -4.25 -23.75 -0.47
C ALA A 295 -3.44 -23.69 -1.78
N THR A 296 -4.11 -23.80 -2.94
CA THR A 296 -3.49 -23.69 -4.27
C THR A 296 -2.97 -22.27 -4.54
N ASN A 297 -3.69 -21.25 -4.09
CA ASN A 297 -3.29 -19.85 -4.20
C ASN A 297 -2.11 -19.55 -3.27
N ILE A 298 -2.17 -20.03 -2.03
CA ILE A 298 -1.05 -19.93 -1.07
C ILE A 298 0.21 -20.60 -1.65
N TRP A 299 0.07 -21.79 -2.22
CA TRP A 299 1.18 -22.50 -2.84
C TRP A 299 1.74 -21.77 -4.06
N TYR A 300 0.89 -21.18 -4.89
CA TYR A 300 1.32 -20.33 -6.00
C TYR A 300 2.22 -19.21 -5.50
N CYS A 301 1.78 -18.49 -4.46
CA CYS A 301 2.54 -17.39 -3.87
C CYS A 301 3.91 -17.86 -3.36
N ILE A 302 3.94 -18.94 -2.56
CA ILE A 302 5.19 -19.52 -2.04
C ILE A 302 6.14 -19.90 -3.19
N LYS A 303 5.61 -20.56 -4.23
CA LYS A 303 6.40 -20.98 -5.39
C LYS A 303 6.95 -19.78 -6.15
N PHE A 304 6.12 -18.77 -6.43
CA PHE A 304 6.53 -17.54 -7.10
C PHE A 304 7.67 -16.86 -6.32
N THR A 305 7.48 -16.65 -5.02
CA THR A 305 8.48 -16.02 -4.15
C THR A 305 9.79 -16.80 -4.18
N TYR A 306 9.75 -18.12 -3.99
CA TYR A 306 10.94 -18.97 -4.04
C TYR A 306 11.67 -18.88 -5.39
N GLN A 307 10.94 -18.98 -6.49
CA GLN A 307 11.53 -18.94 -7.84
C GLN A 307 12.20 -17.61 -8.12
N LYS A 308 11.56 -16.50 -7.74
CA LYS A 308 12.10 -15.15 -7.93
C LYS A 308 13.33 -14.88 -7.07
N THR A 309 13.28 -15.21 -5.79
CA THR A 309 14.45 -15.09 -4.90
C THR A 309 15.62 -15.92 -5.43
N LYS A 310 15.38 -17.17 -5.84
CA LYS A 310 16.43 -18.04 -6.36
C LYS A 310 17.03 -17.53 -7.67
N ALA A 311 16.20 -17.05 -8.60
CA ALA A 311 16.68 -16.48 -9.86
C ALA A 311 17.55 -15.24 -9.62
N TRP A 312 17.14 -14.37 -8.70
CA TRP A 312 17.93 -13.21 -8.31
C TRP A 312 19.27 -13.59 -7.69
N GLN A 313 19.30 -14.56 -6.76
CA GLN A 313 20.55 -15.05 -6.15
C GLN A 313 21.55 -15.52 -7.23
N LEU A 314 21.08 -16.30 -8.21
CA LEU A 314 21.91 -16.77 -9.32
C LEU A 314 22.43 -15.61 -10.17
N SER A 315 21.60 -14.60 -10.43
CA SER A 315 22.01 -13.41 -11.19
C SER A 315 23.07 -12.58 -10.48
N VAL A 316 22.97 -12.42 -9.15
CA VAL A 316 23.95 -11.69 -8.35
C VAL A 316 25.24 -12.48 -8.23
N ALA A 317 25.16 -13.80 -8.07
CA ALA A 317 26.34 -14.67 -8.05
C ALA A 317 27.10 -14.68 -9.38
N ALA A 318 26.41 -14.55 -10.52
CA ALA A 318 27.04 -14.47 -11.83
C ALA A 318 27.68 -13.11 -12.14
N ALA A 319 27.33 -12.07 -11.38
CA ALA A 319 27.85 -10.70 -11.56
C ALA A 319 29.06 -10.37 -10.67
N ASN A 320 29.41 -11.25 -9.72
CA ASN A 320 30.59 -11.14 -8.86
C ASN A 320 31.68 -12.12 -9.31
#